data_AF-A0A1W2EIY5-F1
#
_entry.id   AF-A0A1W2EIY5-F1
#
_cell.length_a   1.000
_cell.length_b   1.000
_cell.length_c   1.000
_cell.angle_alpha   90.00
_cell.angle_beta   90.00
_cell.angle_gamma   90.00
#
_symmetry.space_group_name_H-M   'P 1'
#
loop_
_entity.id
_entity.type
_entity.pdbx_description
1 polymer ?
#
loop_
_entity_poly.entity_id
_entity_poly.type
_entity_poly.pdbx_seq_one_letter_code
_entity_poly.pdbx_strand_id
1 'polypeptide(L)'
;MMRTDLIHTLTDTPIMDWINYVHTSVEDYDISLGVILTAGIYGYGLSGDDLVEFARRCLERLVAEGAIPVLHEGTEYCPFVPTLRYGRKPADIVENVLASWQAGGGGVTGWGEYSFTMPENILPEWVEQWEKGLPVEVDEEG
;
A
#
# COMPACT_ATOMS: atom_id res chain seq x y z
N MET A 1 14.01 13.69 10.78
CA MET A 1 14.66 12.56 10.10
C MET A 1 14.35 11.34 10.94
N MET A 2 13.61 10.38 10.36
CA MET A 2 13.17 9.18 11.08
C MET A 2 14.36 8.37 11.57
N ARG A 3 14.26 7.83 12.79
CA ARG A 3 15.24 6.89 13.35
C ARG A 3 15.28 5.59 12.55
N THR A 4 16.48 5.13 12.24
CA THR A 4 16.72 3.91 11.45
C THR A 4 17.29 2.76 12.28
N ASP A 5 17.47 2.97 13.59
CA ASP A 5 18.05 2.03 14.56
C ASP A 5 16.97 1.32 15.41
N LEU A 6 15.69 1.48 15.05
CA LEU A 6 14.57 0.89 15.79
C LEU A 6 14.43 -0.60 15.48
N ILE A 7 13.97 -1.35 16.48
CA ILE A 7 13.73 -2.80 16.41
C ILE A 7 12.26 -3.03 16.76
N HIS A 8 11.59 -3.88 15.97
CA HIS A 8 10.17 -4.19 16.13
C HIS A 8 9.94 -4.94 17.44
N THR A 9 9.03 -4.45 18.27
CA THR A 9 8.79 -4.92 19.65
C THR A 9 8.40 -6.39 19.78
N LEU A 10 7.86 -7.00 18.72
CA LEU A 10 7.36 -8.39 18.75
C LEU A 10 8.19 -9.38 17.94
N THR A 11 8.96 -8.91 16.96
CA THR A 11 9.60 -9.77 15.95
C THR A 11 11.10 -9.59 15.89
N ASP A 12 11.66 -8.67 16.68
CA ASP A 12 13.07 -8.26 16.65
C ASP A 12 13.57 -7.81 15.27
N THR A 13 12.65 -7.46 14.36
CA THR A 13 12.99 -7.00 13.01
C THR A 13 13.48 -5.55 13.03
N PRO A 14 14.65 -5.22 12.50
CA PRO A 14 15.08 -3.84 12.32
C PRO A 14 14.13 -3.06 11.39
N ILE A 15 13.89 -1.79 11.70
CA ILE A 15 12.98 -0.94 10.91
C ILE A 15 13.37 -0.86 9.43
N MET A 16 14.68 -0.83 9.15
CA MET A 16 15.18 -0.82 7.78
C MET A 16 14.93 -2.14 7.05
N ASP A 17 14.99 -3.27 7.75
CA ASP A 17 14.67 -4.57 7.16
C ASP A 17 13.18 -4.66 6.85
N TRP A 18 12.32 -4.16 7.74
CA TRP A 18 10.88 -4.08 7.48
C TRP A 18 10.56 -3.25 6.25
N ILE A 19 11.15 -2.05 6.12
CA ILE A 19 11.00 -1.21 4.92
C ILE A 19 11.48 -1.94 3.67
N ASN A 20 12.59 -2.67 3.75
CA ASN A 20 13.15 -3.36 2.59
C ASN A 20 12.33 -4.59 2.17
N TYR A 21 11.68 -5.27 3.12
CA TYR A 21 10.97 -6.52 2.88
C TYR A 21 9.44 -6.40 2.90
N VAL A 22 8.89 -5.19 3.07
CA VAL A 22 7.43 -4.95 3.02
C VAL A 22 6.76 -5.50 1.75
N HIS A 23 7.48 -5.52 0.63
CA HIS A 23 6.99 -6.07 -0.65
C HIS A 23 6.74 -7.58 -0.60
N THR A 24 7.46 -8.33 0.24
CA THR A 24 7.24 -9.79 0.34
C THR A 24 5.91 -10.10 1.01
N SER A 25 5.32 -9.16 1.75
CA SER A 25 3.96 -9.30 2.28
C SER A 25 2.88 -9.16 1.20
N VAL A 26 3.22 -8.56 0.05
CA VAL A 26 2.31 -8.44 -1.10
C VAL A 26 2.22 -9.76 -1.87
N GLU A 27 3.32 -10.50 -1.95
CA GLU A 27 3.41 -11.77 -2.69
C GLU A 27 2.37 -12.81 -2.22
N ASP A 28 1.89 -12.70 -0.98
CA ASP A 28 0.84 -13.58 -0.44
C ASP A 28 -0.59 -13.15 -0.83
N TYR A 29 -0.88 -11.84 -0.97
CA TYR A 29 -2.22 -11.33 -1.33
C TYR A 29 -2.25 -9.82 -1.69
N ASP A 30 -2.18 -8.95 -0.69
CA ASP A 30 -2.11 -7.49 -0.78
C ASP A 30 -1.47 -6.93 0.49
N ILE A 31 -1.05 -5.68 0.42
CA ILE A 31 -0.70 -4.91 1.61
C ILE A 31 -1.47 -3.60 1.64
N SER A 32 -2.15 -3.36 2.76
CA SER A 32 -2.82 -2.08 3.03
C SER A 32 -1.92 -1.14 3.82
N LEU A 33 -2.16 0.16 3.67
CA LEU A 33 -1.54 1.18 4.52
C LEU A 33 -1.81 0.91 6.00
N GLY A 34 -2.96 0.32 6.35
CA GLY A 34 -3.29 -0.06 7.73
C GLY A 34 -2.28 -1.01 8.36
N VAL A 35 -1.77 -2.00 7.61
CA VAL A 35 -0.72 -2.93 8.08
C VAL A 35 0.60 -2.19 8.31
N ILE A 36 1.00 -1.34 7.37
CA ILE A 36 2.20 -0.48 7.49
C ILE A 36 2.08 0.39 8.74
N LEU A 37 0.97 1.10 8.92
CA LEU A 37 0.75 1.99 10.06
C LEU A 37 0.72 1.25 11.39
N THR A 38 0.12 0.05 11.43
CA THR A 38 0.12 -0.81 12.62
C THR A 38 1.54 -1.20 13.01
N ALA A 39 2.38 -1.59 12.05
CA ALA A 39 3.79 -1.89 12.31
C ALA A 39 4.56 -0.65 12.79
N GLY A 40 4.34 0.51 12.16
CA GLY A 40 4.94 1.78 12.59
C GLY A 40 4.59 2.17 14.02
N ILE A 41 3.30 2.17 14.35
CA ILE A 41 2.79 2.63 15.65
C ILE A 41 3.09 1.64 16.76
N TYR A 42 2.70 0.38 16.61
CA TYR A 42 2.78 -0.62 17.68
C TYR A 42 4.11 -1.37 17.68
N GLY A 43 4.72 -1.56 16.52
CA GLY A 43 6.00 -2.22 16.36
C GLY A 43 7.20 -1.35 16.68
N TYR A 44 7.19 -0.09 16.22
CA TYR A 44 8.32 0.83 16.34
C TYR A 44 8.05 2.06 17.21
N GLY A 45 6.83 2.27 17.69
CA GLY A 45 6.47 3.42 18.53
C GLY A 45 6.48 4.75 17.78
N LEU A 46 6.28 4.73 16.45
CA LEU A 46 6.33 5.93 15.61
C LEU A 46 5.05 6.76 15.73
N SER A 47 5.20 8.07 15.58
CA SER A 47 4.08 9.02 15.52
C SER A 47 4.49 10.27 14.73
N GLY A 48 3.51 11.09 14.36
CA GLY A 48 3.75 12.36 13.64
C GLY A 48 4.57 12.16 12.36
N ASP A 49 5.51 13.07 12.12
CA ASP A 49 6.35 13.08 10.90
C ASP A 49 7.17 11.80 10.71
N ASP A 50 7.57 11.14 11.80
CA ASP A 50 8.33 9.89 11.71
C ASP A 50 7.46 8.73 11.20
N LEU A 51 6.17 8.69 11.56
CA LEU A 51 5.22 7.72 11.03
C LEU A 51 4.92 7.99 9.54
N VAL A 52 4.80 9.27 9.15
CA VAL A 52 4.61 9.67 7.75
C VAL A 52 5.82 9.27 6.90
N GLU A 53 7.04 9.53 7.39
CA GLU A 53 8.27 9.15 6.70
C GLU A 53 8.44 7.63 6.59
N PHE A 54 8.07 6.90 7.64
CA PHE A 54 8.03 5.43 7.60
C PHE A 54 7.06 4.93 6.52
N ALA A 55 5.82 5.41 6.54
CA ALA A 55 4.80 5.04 5.56
C ALA A 55 5.26 5.37 4.13
N ARG A 56 5.84 6.56 3.90
CA ARG A 56 6.40 6.97 2.62
C ARG A 56 7.42 5.96 2.10
N ARG A 57 8.44 5.62 2.89
CA ARG A 57 9.49 4.69 2.47
C ARG A 57 8.96 3.29 2.15
N CYS A 58 7.95 2.85 2.89
CA CYS A 58 7.30 1.56 2.63
C CYS A 58 6.55 1.61 1.30
N LEU A 59 5.75 2.65 1.05
CA LEU A 59 5.02 2.84 -0.21
C LEU A 59 5.98 2.99 -1.40
N GLU A 60 7.05 3.76 -1.25
CA GLU A 60 8.11 3.89 -2.26
C GLU A 60 8.71 2.54 -2.60
N ARG A 61 8.98 1.70 -1.58
CA ARG A 61 9.51 0.35 -1.82
C ARG A 61 8.51 -0.51 -2.58
N LEU A 62 7.25 -0.53 -2.17
CA LEU A 62 6.19 -1.30 -2.84
C LEU A 62 6.07 -0.95 -4.32
N VAL A 63 5.98 0.34 -4.61
CA VAL A 63 5.81 0.82 -5.99
C VAL A 63 7.10 0.60 -6.81
N ALA A 64 8.28 0.67 -6.20
CA ALA A 64 9.54 0.36 -6.87
C ALA A 64 9.65 -1.11 -7.30
N GLU A 65 9.04 -2.04 -6.56
CA GLU A 65 8.96 -3.46 -6.91
C GLU A 65 7.83 -3.77 -7.91
N GLY A 66 7.00 -2.78 -8.26
CA GLY A 66 5.93 -2.91 -9.26
C GLY A 66 4.54 -3.12 -8.69
N ALA A 67 4.35 -3.05 -7.36
CA ALA A 67 3.02 -3.09 -6.78
C ALA A 67 2.20 -1.86 -7.19
N ILE A 68 0.92 -2.07 -7.50
CA ILE A 68 0.00 -1.02 -7.96
C ILE A 68 -1.16 -0.84 -6.98
N PRO A 69 -1.73 0.36 -6.87
CA PRO A 69 -2.86 0.60 -5.98
C PRO A 69 -4.12 -0.10 -6.47
N VAL A 70 -4.85 -0.72 -5.55
CA VAL A 70 -6.08 -1.48 -5.82
C VAL A 70 -7.21 -1.14 -4.85
N LEU A 71 -8.43 -1.46 -5.27
CA LEU A 71 -9.65 -1.47 -4.44
C LEU A 71 -10.10 -2.92 -4.22
N HIS A 72 -10.70 -3.18 -3.06
CA HIS A 72 -11.26 -4.48 -2.69
C HIS A 72 -12.73 -4.56 -3.15
N GLU A 73 -12.96 -4.52 -4.46
CA GLU A 73 -14.30 -4.41 -5.05
C GLU A 73 -14.67 -5.61 -5.95
N GLY A 74 -13.76 -6.57 -6.16
CA GLY A 74 -14.06 -7.76 -6.96
C GLY A 74 -14.99 -8.75 -6.25
N THR A 75 -15.92 -9.33 -6.98
CA THR A 75 -16.98 -10.23 -6.47
C THR A 75 -16.63 -11.73 -6.56
N GLU A 76 -15.61 -12.13 -7.31
CA GLU A 76 -15.11 -13.51 -7.40
C GLU A 76 -13.59 -13.58 -7.23
N TYR A 77 -13.10 -14.49 -6.38
CA TYR A 77 -11.74 -15.06 -6.14
C TYR A 77 -10.45 -14.19 -6.31
N CYS A 78 -10.55 -12.98 -6.85
CA CYS A 78 -9.54 -11.97 -7.08
C CYS A 78 -10.20 -10.61 -6.82
N PRO A 79 -10.18 -10.10 -5.57
CA PRO A 79 -10.96 -8.92 -5.19
C PRO A 79 -10.31 -7.60 -5.64
N PHE A 80 -9.20 -7.63 -6.37
CA PHE A 80 -8.33 -6.48 -6.57
C PHE A 80 -8.58 -5.79 -7.89
N VAL A 81 -9.15 -4.59 -7.80
CA VAL A 81 -9.43 -3.74 -8.95
C VAL A 81 -8.37 -2.63 -8.99
N PRO A 82 -7.48 -2.58 -10.00
CA PRO A 82 -6.55 -1.47 -10.17
C PRO A 82 -7.26 -0.13 -10.16
N THR A 83 -6.71 0.84 -9.41
CA THR A 83 -7.29 2.18 -9.35
C THR A 83 -6.35 3.25 -9.86
N LEU A 84 -6.93 4.20 -10.61
CA LEU A 84 -6.24 5.40 -11.08
C LEU A 84 -6.38 6.58 -10.10
N ARG A 85 -7.06 6.38 -8.96
CA ARG A 85 -7.35 7.42 -7.96
C ARG A 85 -6.12 8.19 -7.48
N TYR A 86 -4.97 7.51 -7.42
CA TYR A 86 -3.72 8.08 -6.92
C TYR A 86 -2.73 8.44 -8.04
N GLY A 87 -3.17 8.39 -9.30
CA GLY A 87 -2.31 8.59 -10.47
C GLY A 87 -1.63 7.30 -10.93
N ARG A 88 -0.63 7.45 -11.81
CA ARG A 88 0.09 6.31 -12.44
C ARG A 88 1.59 6.38 -12.32
N LYS A 89 2.15 7.57 -12.08
CA LYS A 89 3.60 7.68 -11.88
C LYS A 89 3.92 7.27 -10.45
N PRO A 90 5.01 6.53 -10.22
CA PRO A 90 5.37 6.07 -8.89
C PRO A 90 5.35 7.16 -7.80
N ALA A 91 5.95 8.31 -8.09
CA ALA A 91 5.98 9.44 -7.16
C ALA A 91 4.58 10.02 -6.89
N ASP A 92 3.73 10.13 -7.91
CA ASP A 92 2.37 10.64 -7.76
C ASP A 92 1.53 9.70 -6.89
N ILE A 93 1.68 8.38 -7.07
CA ILE A 93 0.95 7.37 -6.28
C ILE A 93 1.27 7.52 -4.79
N VAL A 94 2.56 7.56 -4.44
CA VAL A 94 3.00 7.68 -3.04
C VAL A 94 2.46 8.97 -2.42
N GLU A 95 2.67 10.11 -3.08
CA GLU A 95 2.26 11.41 -2.55
C GLU A 95 0.74 11.54 -2.42
N ASN A 96 -0.03 11.06 -3.41
CA ASN A 96 -1.49 11.14 -3.37
C ASN A 96 -2.10 10.19 -2.33
N VAL A 97 -1.52 9.02 -2.10
CA VAL A 97 -1.95 8.10 -1.04
C VAL A 97 -1.71 8.74 0.34
N LEU A 98 -0.52 9.28 0.59
CA LEU A 98 -0.21 9.94 1.86
C LEU A 98 -1.09 11.17 2.08
N ALA A 99 -1.28 12.01 1.06
CA ALA A 99 -2.12 13.18 1.14
C ALA A 99 -3.58 12.81 1.44
N SER A 100 -4.13 11.79 0.78
CA SER A 100 -5.49 11.29 1.04
C SER A 100 -5.61 10.73 2.46
N TRP A 101 -4.65 9.94 2.92
CA TRP A 101 -4.63 9.38 4.28
C TRP A 101 -4.57 10.48 5.35
N GLN A 102 -3.69 11.46 5.18
CA GLN A 102 -3.57 12.58 6.11
C GLN A 102 -4.82 13.46 6.11
N ALA A 103 -5.44 13.71 4.96
CA ALA A 103 -6.73 14.40 4.87
C ALA A 103 -7.86 13.64 5.60
N GLY A 104 -7.77 12.31 5.65
CA GLY A 104 -8.66 11.43 6.42
C GLY A 104 -8.35 11.37 7.92
N GLY A 105 -7.35 12.10 8.42
CA GLY A 105 -7.01 12.21 9.84
C GLY A 105 -5.72 11.50 10.27
N GLY A 106 -5.04 10.78 9.37
CA GLY A 106 -3.69 10.25 9.64
C GLY A 106 -3.62 9.12 10.68
N GLY A 107 -4.73 8.43 10.93
CA GLY A 107 -4.81 7.28 11.85
C GLY A 107 -4.68 5.93 11.16
N VAL A 108 -4.84 4.83 11.92
CA VAL A 108 -4.95 3.48 11.35
C VAL A 108 -6.19 3.41 10.45
N THR A 109 -6.03 2.88 9.25
CA THR A 109 -7.08 2.82 8.21
C THR A 109 -7.87 1.51 8.29
N GLY A 110 -9.02 1.48 7.62
CA GLY A 110 -9.85 0.27 7.51
C GLY A 110 -9.16 -0.85 6.70
N TRP A 111 -9.69 -2.07 6.81
CA TRP A 111 -9.24 -3.19 5.99
C TRP A 111 -9.52 -2.91 4.50
N GLY A 112 -8.53 -3.15 3.64
CA GLY A 112 -8.61 -2.89 2.20
C GLY A 112 -8.47 -1.42 1.77
N GLU A 113 -8.32 -0.48 2.72
CA GLU A 113 -8.08 0.92 2.40
C GLU A 113 -6.60 1.14 2.04
N TYR A 114 -6.36 1.85 0.93
CA TYR A 114 -5.02 2.16 0.43
C TYR A 114 -4.19 0.89 0.21
N SER A 115 -4.81 -0.13 -0.39
CA SER A 115 -4.17 -1.41 -0.68
C SER A 115 -3.36 -1.38 -1.96
N PHE A 116 -2.30 -2.20 -1.95
CA PHE A 116 -1.41 -2.44 -3.06
C PHE A 116 -1.27 -3.95 -3.27
N THR A 117 -1.28 -4.37 -4.53
CA THR A 117 -0.95 -5.76 -4.88
C THR A 117 -0.03 -5.82 -6.10
N MET A 118 0.57 -6.98 -6.33
CA MET A 118 1.38 -7.23 -7.51
C MET A 118 0.47 -7.48 -8.74
N PRO A 119 0.87 -7.05 -9.95
CA PRO A 119 0.04 -7.23 -11.15
C PRO A 119 -0.37 -8.68 -11.43
N GLU A 120 0.44 -9.68 -11.05
CA GLU A 120 0.11 -11.10 -11.17
C GLU A 120 -1.07 -11.57 -10.30
N ASN A 121 -1.43 -10.79 -9.28
CA ASN A 121 -2.58 -11.05 -8.41
C ASN A 121 -3.89 -10.44 -8.94
N ILE A 122 -3.85 -9.84 -10.13
CA ILE A 122 -4.94 -9.09 -10.75
C ILE A 122 -5.31 -9.75 -12.08
N LEU A 123 -6.59 -9.70 -12.47
CA LEU A 123 -7.02 -10.14 -13.79
C LEU A 123 -6.21 -9.43 -14.91
N PRO A 124 -5.59 -10.17 -15.86
CA PRO A 124 -4.71 -9.59 -16.87
C PRO A 124 -5.35 -8.46 -17.69
N GLU A 125 -6.63 -8.57 -18.02
CA GLU A 125 -7.39 -7.55 -18.74
C GLU A 125 -7.52 -6.23 -17.96
N TRP A 126 -7.58 -6.29 -16.64
CA TRP A 126 -7.64 -5.12 -15.77
C TRP A 126 -6.27 -4.46 -15.64
N VAL A 127 -5.20 -5.25 -15.60
CA VAL A 127 -3.82 -4.74 -15.68
C VAL A 127 -3.60 -4.01 -17.00
N GLU A 128 -4.02 -4.59 -18.13
CA GLU A 128 -3.89 -3.95 -19.46
C GLU A 128 -4.64 -2.61 -19.53
N GLN A 129 -5.83 -2.52 -18.93
CA GLN A 129 -6.58 -1.26 -18.84
C GLN A 129 -5.85 -0.23 -17.98
N TRP A 130 -5.35 -0.62 -16.82
CA TRP A 130 -4.56 0.25 -15.94
C TRP A 130 -3.29 0.78 -16.62
N GLU A 131 -2.56 -0.08 -17.35
CA GLU A 131 -1.38 0.30 -18.14
C GLU A 131 -1.73 1.33 -19.22
N LYS A 132 -2.90 1.20 -19.85
CA LYS A 132 -3.44 2.19 -20.80
C LYS A 132 -3.96 3.46 -20.12
N GLY A 133 -4.12 3.45 -18.80
CA GLY A 133 -4.68 4.56 -18.02
C GLY A 133 -6.18 4.69 -18.22
N LEU A 134 -6.84 3.56 -18.44
CA LEU A 134 -8.29 3.44 -18.50
C LEU A 134 -8.81 2.96 -17.15
N PRO A 135 -9.98 3.45 -16.70
CA PRO A 135 -10.62 2.91 -15.52
C PRO A 135 -11.00 1.45 -15.75
N VAL A 136 -10.94 0.66 -14.69
CA VAL A 136 -11.49 -0.70 -14.69
C VAL A 136 -12.95 -0.61 -14.30
N GLU A 137 -13.83 -1.07 -15.17
CA GLU A 137 -15.26 -1.23 -14.88
C GLU A 137 -15.47 -2.65 -14.37
N VAL A 138 -15.95 -2.77 -13.13
CA VAL A 138 -16.38 -4.04 -12.56
C VAL A 138 -17.85 -4.18 -12.92
N ASP A 139 -18.20 -5.21 -13.67
CA ASP A 139 -19.60 -5.49 -14.00
C ASP A 139 -20.37 -5.72 -12.68
N GLU A 140 -21.33 -4.85 -12.37
CA GLU A 140 -22.27 -5.02 -11.27
C GLU A 140 -23.28 -6.14 -11.61
N GLU A 141 -22.83 -7.38 -11.80
CA GLU A 141 -23.75 -8.52 -11.72
C GLU A 141 -23.92 -8.88 -10.24
N GLY A 142 -25.08 -8.48 -9.70
CA GLY A 142 -25.42 -8.51 -8.27
C GLY A 142 -26.02 -9.81 -7.73
#